data_AF-A0A975X3G6-F1
#
_entry.id   AF-A0A975X3G6-F1
#
_cell.length_a   1.000
_cell.length_b   1.000
_cell.length_c   1.000
_cell.angle_alpha   90.00
_cell.angle_beta   90.00
_cell.angle_gamma   90.00
#
_symmetry.space_group_name_H-M   'P 1'
#
loop_
_entity.id
_entity.type
_entity.pdbx_description
1 polymer ?
#
loop_
_entity_poly.entity_id
_entity_poly.type
_entity_poly.pdbx_seq_one_letter_code
_entity_poly.pdbx_strand_id
1 'polypeptide(L)'
;MGRCAGGTGKPRRIVNLETAITTSDDAWPGKAVHYRMHPCNVDCLQAAGIDCAVLANNHVLDWGRAGLADTLDALDGAQIAHAGAGPDEASAACAAVLARPGGGRVIVLAFAMPNAGTPAAWRATAGHSGVNLLDDWSAASQQRIAAQVRQLRRPGDVVVLSIHWGPNWGYHIDPAQRAFARALVEHAGIDIVHGHSSHHPLGIELHAGKPILYGCGDFINDYEGIGGYDNYRPDLALMAFVSFDGAGNADLRLVPLRRSHFRLAHAREVDMAWLQAMFEAQGSALGTRVARSGLHELRLWAA
;
A
#
# COMPACT_ATOMS: atom_id res chain seq x y z
N MET A 1 -4.84 -12.66 30.94
CA MET A 1 -4.09 -11.76 30.04
C MET A 1 -2.91 -12.52 29.46
N GLY A 2 -3.15 -13.26 28.36
CA GLY A 2 -2.08 -14.02 27.69
C GLY A 2 -1.28 -13.09 26.78
N ARG A 3 0.02 -12.93 27.06
CA ARG A 3 0.94 -12.38 26.06
C ARG A 3 1.02 -13.42 24.94
N CYS A 4 0.47 -13.11 23.77
CA CYS A 4 0.77 -13.87 22.56
C CYS A 4 2.29 -13.85 22.37
N ALA A 5 2.92 -15.03 22.39
CA ALA A 5 4.33 -15.18 22.09
C ALA A 5 4.58 -14.63 20.69
N GLY A 6 5.27 -13.49 20.60
CA GLY A 6 5.63 -12.86 19.34
C GLY A 6 6.52 -13.83 18.54
N GLY A 7 6.12 -14.14 17.31
CA GLY A 7 6.92 -14.95 16.40
C GLY A 7 8.32 -14.35 16.25
N THR A 8 9.35 -15.17 16.46
CA THR A 8 10.76 -14.79 16.58
C THR A 8 11.46 -14.50 15.24
N GLY A 9 10.79 -13.88 14.27
CA GLY A 9 11.39 -13.57 12.96
C GLY A 9 11.12 -12.16 12.45
N LYS A 10 11.99 -11.67 11.56
CA LYS A 10 11.94 -10.32 10.98
C LYS A 10 10.61 -10.11 10.22
N PRO A 11 9.80 -9.08 10.57
CA PRO A 11 8.56 -8.79 9.83
C PRO A 11 8.86 -8.43 8.38
N ARG A 12 7.89 -8.66 7.48
CA ARG A 12 7.98 -8.23 6.09
C ARG A 12 7.50 -6.80 5.92
N ARG A 13 8.32 -5.96 5.29
CA ARG A 13 8.06 -4.53 5.04
C ARG A 13 7.68 -4.34 3.57
N ILE A 14 6.45 -3.88 3.35
CA ILE A 14 5.88 -3.64 2.03
C ILE A 14 5.56 -2.16 1.93
N VAL A 15 5.88 -1.53 0.80
CA VAL A 15 5.56 -0.12 0.50
C VAL A 15 4.99 -0.01 -0.91
N ASN A 16 4.16 1.02 -1.15
CA ASN A 16 3.93 1.51 -2.50
C ASN A 16 5.09 2.45 -2.86
N LEU A 17 5.86 2.11 -3.88
CA LEU A 17 6.91 2.97 -4.42
C LEU A 17 6.31 3.82 -5.54
N GLU A 18 5.79 4.98 -5.17
CA GLU A 18 5.07 5.90 -6.05
C GLU A 18 6.00 6.86 -6.80
N THR A 19 7.17 6.39 -7.21
CA THR A 19 8.14 7.18 -7.96
C THR A 19 8.91 6.28 -8.90
N ALA A 20 9.31 6.78 -10.07
CA ALA A 20 10.18 6.06 -10.97
C ALA A 20 11.64 6.17 -10.50
N ILE A 21 12.38 5.07 -10.50
CA ILE A 21 13.82 5.05 -10.23
C ILE A 21 14.55 5.09 -11.58
N THR A 22 15.02 6.26 -11.99
CA THR A 22 15.53 6.44 -13.36
C THR A 22 16.32 7.73 -13.53
N THR A 23 17.19 7.75 -14.55
CA THR A 23 17.82 8.97 -15.09
C THR A 23 17.26 9.33 -16.47
N SER A 24 16.25 8.61 -16.96
CA SER A 24 15.58 8.88 -18.22
C SER A 24 14.92 10.27 -18.19
N ASP A 25 14.92 10.92 -19.35
CA ASP A 25 14.22 12.17 -19.62
C ASP A 25 12.97 11.95 -20.52
N ASP A 26 12.54 10.69 -20.68
CA ASP A 26 11.32 10.30 -21.43
C ASP A 26 10.05 10.63 -20.64
N ALA A 27 9.84 11.90 -20.30
CA ALA A 27 8.70 12.34 -19.51
C ALA A 27 7.37 12.02 -20.22
N TRP A 28 6.43 11.41 -19.50
CA TRP A 28 5.12 11.08 -20.05
C TRP A 28 4.38 12.35 -20.47
N PRO A 29 3.93 12.44 -21.73
CA PRO A 29 3.42 13.69 -22.29
C PRO A 29 2.11 14.13 -21.60
N GLY A 30 2.02 15.43 -21.31
CA GLY A 30 0.80 16.06 -20.79
C GLY A 30 0.48 15.76 -19.32
N LYS A 31 1.34 15.03 -18.60
CA LYS A 31 1.20 14.85 -17.16
C LYS A 31 1.71 16.09 -16.41
N ALA A 32 0.99 16.52 -15.38
CA ALA A 32 1.27 17.76 -14.66
C ALA A 32 2.39 17.63 -13.61
N VAL A 33 2.54 16.45 -13.01
CA VAL A 33 3.50 16.18 -11.93
C VAL A 33 4.25 14.91 -12.27
N HIS A 34 5.58 14.95 -12.20
CA HIS A 34 6.44 13.81 -12.47
C HIS A 34 7.34 13.53 -11.27
N TYR A 35 7.30 12.32 -10.74
CA TYR A 35 8.16 11.87 -9.66
C TYR A 35 9.34 11.08 -10.21
N ARG A 36 10.55 11.41 -9.73
CA ARG A 36 11.81 10.76 -10.10
C ARG A 36 12.68 10.57 -8.87
N MET A 37 13.19 9.36 -8.69
CA MET A 37 14.30 9.08 -7.80
C MET A 37 15.51 8.68 -8.65
N HIS A 38 16.69 9.25 -8.37
CA HIS A 38 17.92 8.82 -9.04
C HIS A 38 18.27 7.37 -8.61
N PRO A 39 18.72 6.48 -9.50
CA PRO A 39 19.08 5.09 -9.16
C PRO A 39 20.07 4.94 -8.01
N CYS A 40 21.05 5.86 -7.89
CA CYS A 40 21.98 5.91 -6.74
C CYS A 40 21.32 6.09 -5.36
N ASN A 41 20.01 6.39 -5.28
CA ASN A 41 19.28 6.50 -4.02
C ASN A 41 18.54 5.21 -3.64
N VAL A 42 18.66 4.13 -4.41
CA VAL A 42 17.98 2.84 -4.11
C VAL A 42 18.38 2.28 -2.74
N ASP A 43 19.60 2.56 -2.28
CA ASP A 43 20.11 2.18 -0.96
C ASP A 43 19.24 2.71 0.20
N CYS A 44 18.48 3.79 0.00
CA CYS A 44 17.52 4.28 0.99
C CYS A 44 16.43 3.22 1.30
N LEU A 45 15.98 2.47 0.29
CA LEU A 45 15.01 1.38 0.46
C LEU A 45 15.63 0.20 1.21
N GLN A 46 16.91 -0.11 0.92
CA GLN A 46 17.65 -1.15 1.63
C GLN A 46 17.93 -0.78 3.09
N ALA A 47 18.30 0.48 3.35
CA ALA A 47 18.49 1.01 4.70
C ALA A 47 17.18 0.98 5.52
N ALA A 48 16.05 1.26 4.87
CA ALA A 48 14.72 1.08 5.46
C ALA A 48 14.31 -0.40 5.57
N GLY A 49 15.09 -1.34 5.02
CA GLY A 49 14.88 -2.77 5.08
C GLY A 49 13.61 -3.23 4.36
N ILE A 50 13.19 -2.51 3.31
CA ILE A 50 12.02 -2.84 2.50
C ILE A 50 12.22 -4.20 1.85
N ASP A 51 11.26 -5.11 2.02
CA ASP A 51 11.30 -6.45 1.43
C ASP A 51 10.51 -6.48 0.09
N CYS A 52 9.52 -5.61 -0.08
CA CYS A 52 8.75 -5.51 -1.34
C CYS A 52 8.32 -4.07 -1.66
N ALA A 53 8.52 -3.65 -2.91
CA ALA A 53 8.03 -2.41 -3.49
C ALA A 53 6.87 -2.69 -4.45
N VAL A 54 5.70 -2.11 -4.20
CA VAL A 54 4.55 -2.17 -5.10
C VAL A 54 4.65 -1.03 -6.09
N LEU A 55 4.48 -1.35 -7.38
CA LEU A 55 4.68 -0.45 -8.51
C LEU A 55 3.38 -0.12 -9.26
N ALA A 56 2.28 -0.81 -8.97
CA ALA A 56 0.99 -0.48 -9.54
C ALA A 56 0.46 0.81 -8.92
N ASN A 57 0.83 1.95 -9.52
CA ASN A 57 0.37 3.28 -9.17
C ASN A 57 0.38 4.19 -10.40
N ASN A 58 -0.09 5.41 -10.21
CA ASN A 58 -0.19 6.43 -11.23
C ASN A 58 1.13 7.17 -11.50
N HIS A 59 2.27 6.82 -10.89
CA HIS A 59 3.55 7.53 -11.07
C HIS A 59 4.72 6.69 -11.62
N VAL A 60 4.60 5.36 -11.67
CA VAL A 60 5.70 4.49 -12.10
C VAL A 60 6.14 4.68 -13.57
N LEU A 61 5.25 5.18 -14.44
CA LEU A 61 5.56 5.52 -15.85
C LEU A 61 5.69 7.03 -16.09
N ASP A 62 5.95 7.82 -15.06
CA ASP A 62 6.17 9.26 -15.23
C ASP A 62 7.30 9.55 -16.24
N TRP A 63 8.31 8.70 -16.29
CA TRP A 63 9.43 8.81 -17.24
C TRP A 63 9.37 7.72 -18.31
N GLY A 64 8.15 7.42 -18.73
CA GLY A 64 7.87 6.54 -19.85
C GLY A 64 8.25 5.08 -19.57
N ARG A 65 8.32 4.31 -20.65
CA ARG A 65 8.61 2.87 -20.56
C ARG A 65 10.07 2.60 -20.27
N ALA A 66 10.96 3.51 -20.68
CA ALA A 66 12.37 3.48 -20.30
C ALA A 66 12.54 3.66 -18.79
N GLY A 67 11.85 4.65 -18.19
CA GLY A 67 11.89 4.85 -16.74
C GLY A 67 11.32 3.68 -15.94
N LEU A 68 10.28 3.00 -16.44
CA LEU A 68 9.80 1.77 -15.83
C LEU A 68 10.85 0.64 -15.92
N ALA A 69 11.53 0.47 -17.06
CA ALA A 69 12.59 -0.53 -17.19
C ALA A 69 13.73 -0.27 -16.19
N ASP A 70 14.22 0.98 -16.11
CA ASP A 70 15.23 1.37 -15.12
C ASP A 70 14.77 1.09 -13.68
N THR A 71 13.48 1.31 -13.40
CA THR A 71 12.89 1.06 -12.07
C THR A 71 12.93 -0.42 -11.70
N LEU A 72 12.57 -1.29 -12.64
CA LEU A 72 12.60 -2.73 -12.46
C LEU A 72 14.04 -3.21 -12.24
N ASP A 73 14.97 -2.78 -13.10
CA ASP A 73 16.40 -3.12 -13.01
C ASP A 73 17.02 -2.67 -11.69
N ALA A 74 16.67 -1.46 -11.20
CA ALA A 74 17.16 -0.95 -9.93
C ALA A 74 16.67 -1.79 -8.74
N LEU A 75 15.40 -2.21 -8.73
CA LEU A 75 14.85 -3.03 -7.66
C LEU A 75 15.39 -4.47 -7.69
N ASP A 76 15.52 -5.05 -8.88
CA ASP A 76 16.13 -6.38 -9.06
C ASP A 76 17.60 -6.38 -8.62
N GLY A 77 18.36 -5.35 -9.02
CA GLY A 77 19.75 -5.15 -8.60
C GLY A 77 19.91 -4.94 -7.09
N ALA A 78 18.94 -4.28 -6.45
CA ALA A 78 18.89 -4.09 -5.00
C ALA A 78 18.31 -5.30 -4.23
N GLN A 79 17.90 -6.35 -4.94
CA GLN A 79 17.25 -7.54 -4.39
C GLN A 79 15.96 -7.24 -3.59
N ILE A 80 15.21 -6.25 -4.02
CA ILE A 80 13.91 -5.88 -3.46
C ILE A 80 12.83 -6.49 -4.35
N ALA A 81 11.96 -7.32 -3.77
CA ALA A 81 10.86 -7.90 -4.54
C ALA A 81 9.91 -6.79 -5.01
N HIS A 82 9.24 -6.99 -6.15
CA HIS A 82 8.28 -6.03 -6.65
C HIS A 82 7.06 -6.71 -7.27
N ALA A 83 5.97 -5.94 -7.36
CA ALA A 83 4.71 -6.41 -7.92
C ALA A 83 3.91 -5.26 -8.54
N GLY A 84 3.09 -5.58 -9.54
CA GLY A 84 2.09 -4.65 -10.08
C GLY A 84 2.54 -3.83 -11.29
N ALA A 85 3.78 -3.96 -11.72
CA ALA A 85 4.27 -3.46 -13.00
C ALA A 85 5.33 -4.42 -13.55
N GLY A 86 5.54 -4.41 -14.86
CA GLY A 86 6.50 -5.32 -15.50
C GLY A 86 6.73 -5.03 -16.98
N PRO A 87 7.64 -5.79 -17.63
CA PRO A 87 7.93 -5.68 -19.07
C PRO A 87 6.76 -6.10 -19.97
N ASP A 88 5.80 -6.85 -19.42
CA ASP A 88 4.59 -7.33 -20.10
C ASP A 88 3.44 -7.58 -19.11
N GLU A 89 2.27 -7.95 -19.64
CA GLU A 89 1.07 -8.25 -18.85
C GLU A 89 1.29 -9.37 -17.82
N ALA A 90 2.00 -10.44 -18.20
CA ALA A 90 2.21 -11.60 -17.33
C ALA A 90 3.10 -11.24 -16.13
N SER A 91 4.15 -10.47 -16.38
CA SER A 91 5.08 -9.97 -15.37
C SER A 91 4.42 -8.94 -14.46
N ALA A 92 3.65 -8.00 -15.01
CA ALA A 92 2.91 -7.02 -14.21
C ALA A 92 1.87 -7.67 -13.30
N ALA A 93 1.21 -8.75 -13.78
CA ALA A 93 0.25 -9.53 -13.00
C ALA A 93 0.89 -10.52 -12.00
N CYS A 94 2.21 -10.69 -12.04
CA CYS A 94 2.92 -11.60 -11.16
C CYS A 94 2.90 -11.09 -9.71
N ALA A 95 2.67 -12.00 -8.77
CA ALA A 95 2.71 -11.69 -7.35
C ALA A 95 4.14 -11.67 -6.82
N ALA A 96 4.47 -10.74 -5.93
CA ALA A 96 5.66 -10.90 -5.10
C ALA A 96 5.38 -11.95 -4.02
N VAL A 97 6.32 -12.87 -3.80
CA VAL A 97 6.18 -13.96 -2.83
C VAL A 97 7.35 -13.95 -1.85
N LEU A 98 7.07 -13.60 -0.60
CA LEU A 98 8.07 -13.49 0.46
C LEU A 98 7.89 -14.61 1.50
N ALA A 99 8.98 -15.15 2.04
CA ALA A 99 8.88 -16.11 3.14
C ALA A 99 8.38 -15.43 4.42
N ARG A 100 7.37 -16.00 5.10
CA ARG A 100 6.80 -15.42 6.32
C ARG A 100 7.52 -15.92 7.58
N PRO A 101 7.79 -15.07 8.58
CA PRO A 101 8.23 -15.52 9.89
C PRO A 101 7.26 -16.52 10.51
N GLY A 102 7.77 -17.64 11.03
CA GLY A 102 6.93 -18.70 11.59
C GLY A 102 6.29 -19.63 10.56
N GLY A 103 6.69 -19.53 9.28
CA GLY A 103 6.27 -20.45 8.21
C GLY A 103 5.18 -19.89 7.29
N GLY A 104 5.05 -20.47 6.09
CA GLY A 104 4.19 -19.95 5.02
C GLY A 104 4.80 -18.75 4.30
N ARG A 105 3.99 -18.04 3.51
CA ARG A 105 4.44 -16.93 2.65
C ARG A 105 3.57 -15.69 2.83
N VAL A 106 4.11 -14.53 2.47
CA VAL A 106 3.35 -13.32 2.21
C VAL A 106 3.28 -13.16 0.70
N ILE A 107 2.07 -13.22 0.14
CA ILE A 107 1.80 -13.07 -1.29
C ILE A 107 1.27 -11.66 -1.50
N VAL A 108 1.94 -10.85 -2.32
CA VAL A 108 1.53 -9.47 -2.62
C VAL A 108 1.04 -9.40 -4.05
N LEU A 109 -0.26 -9.14 -4.21
CA LEU A 109 -0.89 -8.79 -5.46
C LEU A 109 -1.03 -7.26 -5.52
N ALA A 110 -0.82 -6.68 -6.69
CA ALA A 110 -0.79 -5.24 -6.84
C ALA A 110 -1.58 -4.78 -8.07
N PHE A 111 -2.45 -3.79 -7.87
CA PHE A 111 -3.27 -3.20 -8.93
C PHE A 111 -3.32 -1.67 -8.82
N ALA A 112 -3.40 -1.01 -9.97
CA ALA A 112 -3.71 0.40 -10.08
C ALA A 112 -5.10 0.57 -10.69
N MET A 113 -5.74 1.70 -10.45
CA MET A 113 -7.07 1.99 -11.00
C MET A 113 -7.15 3.35 -11.70
N PRO A 114 -8.00 3.46 -12.74
CA PRO A 114 -8.22 4.73 -13.43
C PRO A 114 -8.75 5.83 -12.51
N ASN A 115 -9.54 5.49 -11.49
CA ASN A 115 -10.11 6.47 -10.56
C ASN A 115 -9.09 7.12 -9.61
N ALA A 116 -7.84 6.63 -9.60
CA ALA A 116 -6.69 7.26 -8.95
C ALA A 116 -5.73 7.91 -9.96
N GLY A 117 -6.24 8.29 -11.14
CA GLY A 117 -5.48 9.01 -12.15
C GLY A 117 -4.45 8.14 -12.90
N THR A 118 -4.56 6.81 -12.83
CA THR A 118 -3.71 5.92 -13.63
C THR A 118 -4.23 5.85 -15.08
N PRO A 119 -3.49 6.31 -16.09
CA PRO A 119 -3.95 6.30 -17.47
C PRO A 119 -4.19 4.88 -17.99
N ALA A 120 -5.26 4.67 -18.77
CA ALA A 120 -5.52 3.37 -19.40
C ALA A 120 -4.37 2.92 -20.34
N ALA A 121 -3.68 3.88 -20.97
CA ALA A 121 -2.52 3.65 -21.82
C ALA A 121 -1.31 3.02 -21.09
N TRP A 122 -1.30 3.06 -19.75
CA TRP A 122 -0.24 2.49 -18.92
C TRP A 122 -0.45 1.00 -18.63
N ARG A 123 -1.60 0.44 -18.99
CA ARG A 123 -1.87 -1.00 -18.87
C ARG A 123 -0.77 -1.80 -19.56
N ALA A 124 -0.16 -2.73 -18.83
CA ALA A 124 0.73 -3.73 -19.41
C ALA A 124 -0.05 -4.63 -20.38
N THR A 125 0.57 -4.97 -21.51
CA THR A 125 0.02 -5.88 -22.53
C THR A 125 1.08 -6.92 -22.89
N ALA A 126 0.74 -7.90 -23.71
CA ALA A 126 1.74 -8.86 -24.21
C ALA A 126 2.90 -8.20 -24.99
N GLY A 127 2.70 -6.99 -25.55
CA GLY A 127 3.71 -6.31 -26.37
C GLY A 127 4.30 -5.04 -25.75
N HIS A 128 3.83 -4.62 -24.57
CA HIS A 128 4.29 -3.38 -23.93
C HIS A 128 4.32 -3.54 -22.41
N SER A 129 5.36 -2.97 -21.80
CA SER A 129 5.49 -2.84 -20.35
C SER A 129 4.34 -2.06 -19.73
N GLY A 130 4.22 -2.03 -18.41
CA GLY A 130 3.24 -1.16 -17.77
C GLY A 130 2.76 -1.69 -16.44
N VAL A 131 1.61 -1.17 -16.01
CA VAL A 131 0.98 -1.52 -14.74
C VAL A 131 -0.11 -2.58 -14.91
N ASN A 132 -0.28 -3.38 -13.87
CA ASN A 132 -1.42 -4.27 -13.74
C ASN A 132 -2.66 -3.45 -13.36
N LEU A 133 -3.40 -3.01 -14.36
CA LEU A 133 -4.53 -2.11 -14.19
C LEU A 133 -5.83 -2.90 -13.94
N LEU A 134 -6.59 -2.52 -12.93
CA LEU A 134 -7.94 -3.02 -12.68
C LEU A 134 -8.94 -1.99 -13.20
N ASP A 135 -9.94 -2.43 -13.98
CA ASP A 135 -10.83 -1.52 -14.69
C ASP A 135 -11.84 -0.83 -13.75
N ASP A 136 -12.41 -1.57 -12.80
CA ASP A 136 -13.55 -1.15 -12.00
C ASP A 136 -13.78 -2.02 -10.75
N TRP A 137 -14.92 -1.81 -10.08
CA TRP A 137 -15.39 -2.56 -8.92
C TRP A 137 -16.26 -3.80 -9.26
N SER A 138 -16.33 -4.19 -10.52
CA SER A 138 -17.26 -5.21 -10.99
C SER A 138 -16.97 -6.61 -10.44
N ALA A 139 -17.95 -7.49 -10.54
CA ALA A 139 -17.78 -8.91 -10.24
C ALA A 139 -16.67 -9.57 -11.09
N ALA A 140 -16.46 -9.12 -12.33
CA ALA A 140 -15.40 -9.61 -13.20
C ALA A 140 -14.01 -9.25 -12.64
N SER A 141 -13.84 -8.00 -12.19
CA SER A 141 -12.62 -7.53 -11.50
C SER A 141 -12.36 -8.33 -10.22
N GLN A 142 -13.39 -8.61 -9.42
CA GLN A 142 -13.29 -9.47 -8.23
C GLN A 142 -12.88 -10.91 -8.59
N GLN A 143 -13.48 -11.48 -9.63
CA GLN A 143 -13.17 -12.85 -10.09
C GLN A 143 -11.75 -12.98 -10.63
N ARG A 144 -11.22 -11.96 -11.32
CA ARG A 144 -9.82 -11.90 -11.77
C ARG A 144 -8.86 -12.03 -10.58
N ILE A 145 -9.07 -11.24 -9.53
CA ILE A 145 -8.24 -11.28 -8.32
C ILE A 145 -8.40 -12.64 -7.63
N ALA A 146 -9.64 -13.10 -7.42
CA ALA A 146 -9.91 -14.38 -6.79
C ALA A 146 -9.26 -15.57 -7.53
N ALA A 147 -9.21 -15.53 -8.87
CA ALA A 147 -8.53 -16.55 -9.66
C ALA A 147 -7.03 -16.58 -9.39
N GLN A 148 -6.37 -15.42 -9.34
CA GLN A 148 -4.94 -15.34 -9.00
C GLN A 148 -4.66 -15.87 -7.59
N VAL A 149 -5.49 -15.49 -6.61
CA VAL A 149 -5.34 -15.99 -5.23
C VAL A 149 -5.51 -17.51 -5.18
N ARG A 150 -6.52 -18.08 -5.85
CA ARG A 150 -6.74 -19.54 -5.90
C ARG A 150 -5.56 -20.31 -6.50
N GLN A 151 -4.86 -19.74 -7.48
CA GLN A 151 -3.70 -20.37 -8.10
C GLN A 151 -2.46 -20.34 -7.19
N LEU A 152 -2.30 -19.29 -6.39
CA LEU A 152 -1.09 -19.06 -5.61
C LEU A 152 -1.18 -19.60 -4.18
N ARG A 153 -2.34 -19.49 -3.54
CA ARG A 153 -2.50 -19.67 -2.09
C ARG A 153 -2.25 -21.11 -1.65
N ARG A 154 -1.50 -21.26 -0.57
CA ARG A 154 -1.22 -22.51 0.15
C ARG A 154 -1.54 -22.33 1.64
N PRO A 155 -1.69 -23.42 2.42
CA PRO A 155 -1.88 -23.33 3.86
C PRO A 155 -0.77 -22.50 4.54
N GLY A 156 -1.16 -21.58 5.41
CA GLY A 156 -0.25 -20.70 6.16
C GLY A 156 0.21 -19.44 5.43
N ASP A 157 -0.23 -19.22 4.19
CA ASP A 157 0.01 -17.97 3.47
C ASP A 157 -0.89 -16.83 3.97
N VAL A 158 -0.34 -15.62 3.91
CA VAL A 158 -1.06 -14.34 4.06
C VAL A 158 -1.08 -13.65 2.70
N VAL A 159 -2.26 -13.28 2.23
CA VAL A 159 -2.44 -12.60 0.94
C VAL A 159 -2.71 -11.12 1.15
N VAL A 160 -1.82 -10.28 0.62
CA VAL A 160 -1.93 -8.82 0.62
C VAL A 160 -2.37 -8.37 -0.76
N LEU A 161 -3.46 -7.61 -0.84
CA LEU A 161 -3.81 -6.84 -2.04
C LEU A 161 -3.38 -5.40 -1.82
N SER A 162 -2.37 -4.95 -2.55
CA SER A 162 -2.00 -3.55 -2.65
C SER A 162 -2.76 -2.90 -3.81
N ILE A 163 -3.45 -1.80 -3.57
CA ILE A 163 -4.30 -1.19 -4.60
C ILE A 163 -4.25 0.34 -4.58
N HIS A 164 -3.90 0.93 -5.71
CA HIS A 164 -3.84 2.38 -5.91
C HIS A 164 -5.16 2.88 -6.46
N TRP A 165 -5.97 3.52 -5.62
CA TRP A 165 -7.40 3.76 -5.89
C TRP A 165 -7.96 5.02 -5.22
N GLY A 166 -9.07 5.53 -5.78
CA GLY A 166 -9.79 6.66 -5.20
C GLY A 166 -9.06 8.02 -5.36
N PRO A 167 -9.63 9.09 -4.78
CA PRO A 167 -9.09 10.43 -4.92
C PRO A 167 -7.86 10.69 -4.03
N ASN A 168 -7.02 11.64 -4.46
CA ASN A 168 -5.81 12.07 -3.76
C ASN A 168 -6.07 12.79 -2.42
N TRP A 169 -7.29 13.26 -2.15
CA TRP A 169 -7.66 13.92 -0.89
C TRP A 169 -9.12 13.71 -0.54
N GLY A 170 -9.42 13.78 0.75
CA GLY A 170 -10.77 13.69 1.29
C GLY A 170 -10.99 12.40 2.06
N TYR A 171 -11.89 12.46 3.05
CA TYR A 171 -12.19 11.32 3.92
C TYR A 171 -13.36 10.45 3.45
N HIS A 172 -13.97 10.78 2.30
CA HIS A 172 -15.06 9.99 1.78
C HIS A 172 -14.54 8.67 1.20
N ILE A 173 -14.98 7.56 1.77
CA ILE A 173 -14.78 6.21 1.23
C ILE A 173 -16.04 5.84 0.46
N ASP A 174 -15.90 5.62 -0.85
CA ASP A 174 -17.02 5.28 -1.73
C ASP A 174 -17.67 3.96 -1.26
N PRO A 175 -19.00 3.90 -1.07
CA PRO A 175 -19.70 2.67 -0.72
C PRO A 175 -19.38 1.48 -1.65
N ALA A 176 -19.18 1.73 -2.94
CA ALA A 176 -18.81 0.70 -3.91
C ALA A 176 -17.37 0.20 -3.69
N GLN A 177 -16.43 1.09 -3.40
CA GLN A 177 -15.04 0.75 -3.01
C GLN A 177 -15.04 -0.11 -1.74
N ARG A 178 -15.83 0.28 -0.72
CA ARG A 178 -16.00 -0.49 0.52
C ARG A 178 -16.60 -1.87 0.27
N ALA A 179 -17.68 -1.95 -0.51
CA ALA A 179 -18.30 -3.22 -0.86
C ALA A 179 -17.34 -4.15 -1.61
N PHE A 180 -16.57 -3.59 -2.56
CA PHE A 180 -15.55 -4.33 -3.30
C PHE A 180 -14.46 -4.89 -2.39
N ALA A 181 -13.90 -4.07 -1.49
CA ALA A 181 -12.86 -4.48 -0.55
C ALA A 181 -13.34 -5.62 0.37
N ARG A 182 -14.56 -5.50 0.91
CA ARG A 182 -15.20 -6.53 1.74
C ARG A 182 -15.42 -7.83 0.97
N ALA A 183 -15.92 -7.76 -0.26
CA ALA A 183 -16.13 -8.95 -1.10
C ALA A 183 -14.83 -9.68 -1.40
N LEU A 184 -13.72 -8.97 -1.59
CA LEU A 184 -12.41 -9.59 -1.78
C LEU A 184 -11.91 -10.31 -0.53
N VAL A 185 -12.13 -9.73 0.66
CA VAL A 185 -11.83 -10.39 1.93
C VAL A 185 -12.67 -11.66 2.09
N GLU A 186 -13.98 -11.58 1.85
CA GLU A 186 -14.91 -12.69 2.07
C GLU A 186 -14.80 -13.81 1.03
N HIS A 187 -14.54 -13.47 -0.23
CA HIS A 187 -14.73 -14.40 -1.35
C HIS A 187 -13.47 -14.61 -2.20
N ALA A 188 -12.51 -13.67 -2.19
CA ALA A 188 -11.26 -13.82 -2.93
C ALA A 188 -10.10 -14.32 -2.05
N GLY A 189 -10.29 -14.38 -0.72
CA GLY A 189 -9.27 -14.86 0.20
C GLY A 189 -8.15 -13.86 0.46
N ILE A 190 -8.44 -12.56 0.34
CA ILE A 190 -7.52 -11.48 0.72
C ILE A 190 -7.48 -11.37 2.25
N ASP A 191 -6.27 -11.36 2.82
CA ASP A 191 -6.06 -11.22 4.26
C ASP A 191 -5.77 -9.77 4.68
N ILE A 192 -5.24 -8.93 3.78
CA ILE A 192 -4.96 -7.51 4.02
C ILE A 192 -5.25 -6.73 2.73
N VAL A 193 -6.04 -5.66 2.83
CA VAL A 193 -6.14 -4.65 1.76
C VAL A 193 -5.27 -3.46 2.14
N HIS A 194 -4.27 -3.18 1.33
CA HIS A 194 -3.30 -2.09 1.45
C HIS A 194 -3.63 -1.03 0.38
N GLY A 195 -4.55 -0.13 0.70
CA GLY A 195 -4.98 0.96 -0.17
C GLY A 195 -4.07 2.19 -0.08
N HIS A 196 -3.87 2.86 -1.21
CA HIS A 196 -3.05 4.07 -1.34
C HIS A 196 -3.59 4.98 -2.46
N SER A 197 -3.02 6.19 -2.59
CA SER A 197 -3.40 7.34 -3.46
C SER A 197 -3.82 8.59 -2.66
N SER A 198 -4.50 8.42 -1.52
CA SER A 198 -5.09 9.52 -0.75
C SER A 198 -4.12 10.52 -0.12
N HIS A 199 -2.79 10.33 -0.21
CA HIS A 199 -1.70 11.12 0.41
C HIS A 199 -1.77 11.38 1.94
N HIS A 200 -2.89 11.08 2.58
CA HIS A 200 -3.13 11.10 4.01
C HIS A 200 -3.84 9.80 4.42
N PRO A 201 -3.70 9.37 5.69
CA PRO A 201 -4.42 8.20 6.18
C PRO A 201 -5.94 8.39 6.07
N LEU A 202 -6.63 7.34 5.60
CA LEU A 202 -8.08 7.21 5.66
C LEU A 202 -8.48 6.28 6.82
N GLY A 203 -9.80 6.15 7.05
CA GLY A 203 -10.33 5.17 7.98
C GLY A 203 -9.84 3.75 7.67
N ILE A 204 -9.74 2.93 8.72
CA ILE A 204 -9.38 1.52 8.62
C ILE A 204 -10.55 0.71 9.15
N GLU A 205 -10.87 -0.37 8.45
CA GLU A 205 -11.94 -1.30 8.79
C GLU A 205 -11.36 -2.67 9.13
N LEU A 206 -11.89 -3.34 10.16
CA LEU A 206 -11.66 -4.76 10.42
C LEU A 206 -12.88 -5.57 9.97
N HIS A 207 -12.84 -6.08 8.75
CA HIS A 207 -13.93 -6.85 8.16
C HIS A 207 -13.61 -8.35 8.19
N ALA A 208 -14.49 -9.17 8.77
CA ALA A 208 -14.26 -10.61 8.96
C ALA A 208 -12.87 -10.93 9.61
N GLY A 209 -12.43 -10.06 10.54
CA GLY A 209 -11.13 -10.17 11.20
C GLY A 209 -9.93 -9.74 10.33
N LYS A 210 -10.13 -9.19 9.12
CA LYS A 210 -9.07 -8.75 8.20
C LYS A 210 -9.04 -7.23 8.06
N PRO A 211 -7.86 -6.59 8.05
CA PRO A 211 -7.75 -5.15 7.94
C PRO A 211 -7.89 -4.69 6.49
N ILE A 212 -8.73 -3.69 6.30
CA ILE A 212 -8.89 -2.92 5.07
C ILE A 212 -8.41 -1.50 5.37
N LEU A 213 -7.20 -1.18 4.91
CA LEU A 213 -6.64 0.17 4.98
C LEU A 213 -7.05 0.88 3.68
N TYR A 214 -8.04 1.77 3.74
CA TYR A 214 -8.56 2.41 2.53
C TYR A 214 -7.57 3.39 1.88
N GLY A 215 -6.69 3.98 2.67
CA GLY A 215 -5.63 4.86 2.22
C GLY A 215 -4.58 4.99 3.32
N CYS A 216 -3.33 4.60 3.03
CA CYS A 216 -2.25 4.62 4.02
C CYS A 216 -1.60 5.99 4.19
N GLY A 217 -1.81 6.89 3.22
CA GLY A 217 -1.13 8.17 3.12
C GLY A 217 0.36 8.03 2.79
N ASP A 218 1.04 9.17 2.74
CA ASP A 218 2.46 9.21 2.44
C ASP A 218 3.33 8.78 3.64
N PHE A 219 4.44 8.12 3.33
CA PHE A 219 5.41 7.70 4.35
C PHE A 219 6.67 8.57 4.35
N ILE A 220 7.44 8.55 3.25
CA ILE A 220 8.63 9.38 3.04
C ILE A 220 8.53 9.99 1.65
N ASN A 221 8.72 11.29 1.56
CA ASN A 221 8.82 12.03 0.30
C ASN A 221 9.58 13.35 0.51
N ASP A 222 10.02 13.93 -0.60
CA ASP A 222 10.76 15.19 -0.70
C ASP A 222 10.20 16.12 -1.79
N TYR A 223 9.04 15.78 -2.37
CA TYR A 223 8.41 16.63 -3.38
C TYR A 223 7.92 17.95 -2.77
N GLU A 224 7.87 18.99 -3.60
CA GLU A 224 7.27 20.27 -3.23
C GLU A 224 5.79 20.07 -2.93
N GLY A 225 5.42 20.23 -1.66
CA GLY A 225 4.07 19.92 -1.18
C GLY A 225 2.97 20.62 -1.98
N ILE A 226 1.86 19.91 -2.21
CA ILE A 226 0.70 20.49 -2.90
C ILE A 226 -0.07 21.34 -1.88
N GLY A 227 -0.07 22.66 -2.07
CA GLY A 227 -0.72 23.61 -1.18
C GLY A 227 -2.25 23.47 -1.12
N GLY A 228 -2.87 23.97 -0.04
CA GLY A 228 -4.32 23.95 0.14
C GLY A 228 -4.88 22.70 0.85
N TYR A 229 -3.99 21.77 1.24
CA TYR A 229 -4.34 20.48 1.83
C TYR A 229 -3.79 20.29 3.25
N ASP A 230 -3.37 21.36 3.92
CA ASP A 230 -2.73 21.32 5.25
C ASP A 230 -3.60 20.65 6.34
N ASN A 231 -4.92 20.73 6.20
CA ASN A 231 -5.89 20.11 7.11
C ASN A 231 -5.80 18.57 7.13
N TYR A 232 -5.22 17.96 6.10
CA TYR A 232 -4.98 16.51 6.03
C TYR A 232 -3.66 16.09 6.70
N ARG A 233 -2.91 17.05 7.24
CA ARG A 233 -1.64 16.84 7.97
C ARG A 233 -0.63 16.05 7.14
N PRO A 234 -0.18 16.58 5.97
CA PRO A 234 0.84 15.95 5.15
C PRO A 234 2.22 15.89 5.83
N ASP A 235 2.38 16.43 7.05
CA ASP A 235 3.56 16.21 7.87
C ASP A 235 3.50 14.90 8.67
N LEU A 236 2.35 14.24 8.77
CA LEU A 236 2.19 12.99 9.50
C LEU A 236 2.33 11.78 8.57
N ALA A 237 2.90 10.70 9.10
CA ALA A 237 3.09 9.44 8.42
C ALA A 237 2.70 8.29 9.36
N LEU A 238 2.45 7.11 8.80
CA LEU A 238 1.95 5.97 9.55
C LEU A 238 2.68 4.69 9.16
N MET A 239 3.19 3.95 10.15
CA MET A 239 3.51 2.54 9.95
C MET A 239 2.36 1.69 10.49
N ALA A 240 1.86 0.76 9.68
CA ALA A 240 0.89 -0.24 10.10
C ALA A 240 1.58 -1.59 10.32
N PHE A 241 1.47 -2.14 11.53
CA PHE A 241 1.95 -3.46 11.90
C PHE A 241 0.76 -4.41 12.03
N VAL A 242 0.69 -5.37 11.12
CA VAL A 242 -0.37 -6.40 11.11
C VAL A 242 0.23 -7.72 11.56
N SER A 243 -0.38 -8.30 12.58
CA SER A 243 -0.15 -9.69 12.99
C SER A 243 -1.47 -10.44 13.02
N PHE A 244 -1.45 -11.77 12.99
CA PHE A 244 -2.65 -12.60 13.05
C PHE A 244 -2.62 -13.52 14.27
N ASP A 245 -3.76 -13.69 14.93
CA ASP A 245 -3.95 -14.69 15.98
C ASP A 245 -4.13 -16.10 15.39
N GLY A 246 -4.29 -17.11 16.27
CA GLY A 246 -4.49 -18.50 15.85
C GLY A 246 -5.80 -18.77 15.11
N ALA A 247 -6.78 -17.86 15.20
CA ALA A 247 -8.03 -17.91 14.46
C ALA A 247 -7.95 -17.13 13.13
N GLY A 248 -6.81 -16.47 12.85
CA GLY A 248 -6.60 -15.68 11.65
C GLY A 248 -7.17 -14.27 11.71
N ASN A 249 -7.58 -13.78 12.90
CA ASN A 249 -7.97 -12.39 13.09
C ASN A 249 -6.74 -11.50 13.23
N ALA A 250 -6.79 -10.33 12.62
CA ALA A 250 -5.72 -9.37 12.68
C ALA A 250 -5.69 -8.61 13.99
N ASP A 251 -4.48 -8.46 14.54
CA ASP A 251 -4.13 -7.43 15.50
C ASP A 251 -3.39 -6.32 14.77
N LEU A 252 -3.98 -5.12 14.77
CA LEU A 252 -3.47 -3.95 14.08
C LEU A 252 -2.92 -2.93 15.05
N ARG A 253 -1.60 -2.73 14.99
CA ARG A 253 -0.91 -1.65 15.68
C ARG A 253 -0.44 -0.61 14.68
N LEU A 254 -0.65 0.66 15.00
CA LEU A 254 -0.16 1.77 14.21
C LEU A 254 0.91 2.52 14.99
N VAL A 255 1.98 2.90 14.29
CA VAL A 255 3.03 3.79 14.81
C VAL A 255 2.99 5.09 14.03
N PRO A 256 2.35 6.13 14.60
CA PRO A 256 2.40 7.46 14.05
C PRO A 256 3.80 8.08 14.07
N LEU A 257 4.13 8.74 12.97
CA LEU A 257 5.37 9.46 12.78
C LEU A 257 5.08 10.86 12.26
N ARG A 258 6.07 11.73 12.38
CA ARG A 258 6.08 13.05 11.79
C ARG A 258 7.31 13.19 10.90
N ARG A 259 7.10 13.61 9.67
CA ARG A 259 8.12 14.02 8.72
C ARG A 259 8.62 15.41 9.12
N SER A 260 9.94 15.54 9.29
CA SER A 260 10.58 16.81 9.60
C SER A 260 12.05 16.75 9.18
N HIS A 261 12.54 17.77 8.48
CA HIS A 261 13.93 17.87 8.03
C HIS A 261 14.44 16.59 7.32
N PHE A 262 13.65 16.08 6.36
CA PHE A 262 13.94 14.85 5.60
C PHE A 262 14.13 13.59 6.47
N ARG A 263 13.50 13.55 7.64
CA ARG A 263 13.55 12.40 8.56
C ARG A 263 12.17 12.08 9.11
N LEU A 264 12.01 10.82 9.51
CA LEU A 264 10.88 10.37 10.30
C LEU A 264 11.23 10.47 11.78
N ALA A 265 10.45 11.24 12.52
CA ALA A 265 10.49 11.31 13.97
C ALA A 265 9.20 10.71 14.55
N HIS A 266 9.22 10.26 15.80
CA HIS A 266 7.98 9.90 16.48
C HIS A 266 7.02 11.09 16.56
N ALA A 267 5.74 10.82 16.32
CA ALA A 267 4.68 11.83 16.46
C ALA A 267 4.67 12.40 17.88
N ARG A 268 4.47 13.72 18.01
CA ARG A 268 4.33 14.38 19.31
C ARG A 268 2.96 14.08 19.90
N GLU A 269 2.76 14.40 21.17
CA GLU A 269 1.48 14.22 21.84
C GLU A 269 0.28 14.87 21.12
N VAL A 270 0.46 16.08 20.59
CA VAL A 270 -0.56 16.77 19.79
C VAL A 270 -0.86 16.06 18.47
N ASP A 271 0.15 15.48 17.85
CA ASP A 271 0.03 14.76 16.58
C ASP A 271 -0.68 13.40 16.80
N MET A 272 -0.33 12.70 17.89
CA MET A 272 -0.98 11.48 18.35
C MET A 272 -2.46 11.71 18.67
N ALA A 273 -2.78 12.79 19.40
CA ALA A 273 -4.17 13.14 19.74
C ALA A 273 -4.99 13.46 18.48
N TRP A 274 -4.40 14.18 17.52
CA TRP A 274 -5.05 14.47 16.24
C TRP A 274 -5.34 13.20 15.45
N LEU A 275 -4.37 12.29 15.31
CA LEU A 275 -4.57 11.02 14.60
C LEU A 275 -5.58 10.11 15.28
N GLN A 276 -5.56 10.05 16.61
CA GLN A 276 -6.55 9.28 17.37
C GLN A 276 -7.97 9.84 17.13
N ALA A 277 -8.15 11.16 17.17
CA ALA A 277 -9.44 11.78 16.90
C ALA A 277 -9.90 11.55 15.44
N MET A 278 -8.98 11.62 14.48
CA MET A 278 -9.26 11.33 13.07
C MET A 278 -9.72 9.88 12.89
N PHE A 279 -8.98 8.91 13.44
CA PHE A 279 -9.34 7.49 13.34
C PHE A 279 -10.64 7.16 14.09
N GLU A 280 -10.94 7.80 15.21
CA GLU A 280 -12.22 7.62 15.91
C GLU A 280 -13.39 8.15 15.07
N ALA A 281 -13.22 9.33 14.45
CA ALA A 281 -14.23 9.93 13.59
C ALA A 281 -14.50 9.07 12.34
N GLN A 282 -13.45 8.61 11.66
CA GLN A 282 -13.58 7.72 10.51
C GLN A 282 -14.08 6.33 10.91
N GLY A 283 -13.59 5.81 12.03
CA GLY A 283 -13.89 4.47 12.55
C GLY A 283 -15.34 4.29 12.94
N SER A 284 -16.04 5.34 13.40
CA SER A 284 -17.46 5.29 13.72
C SER A 284 -18.33 4.79 12.56
N ALA A 285 -18.05 5.22 11.33
CA ALA A 285 -18.75 4.77 10.12
C ALA A 285 -18.30 3.37 9.63
N LEU A 286 -17.12 2.93 10.06
CA LEU A 286 -16.49 1.67 9.69
C LEU A 286 -16.67 0.56 10.73
N GLY A 287 -17.24 0.86 11.90
CA GLY A 287 -17.35 -0.08 13.01
C GLY A 287 -15.99 -0.43 13.62
N THR A 288 -15.07 0.52 13.69
CA THR A 288 -13.73 0.35 14.26
C THR A 288 -13.47 1.40 15.33
N ARG A 289 -12.81 1.00 16.42
CA ARG A 289 -12.37 1.86 17.52
C ARG A 289 -10.85 1.98 17.52
N VAL A 290 -10.35 3.05 18.12
CA VAL A 290 -8.92 3.28 18.31
C VAL A 290 -8.61 3.74 19.73
N ALA A 291 -7.50 3.25 20.29
CA ALA A 291 -6.93 3.82 21.50
C ALA A 291 -5.42 3.78 21.50
N ARG A 292 -4.83 4.55 22.40
CA ARG A 292 -3.42 4.43 22.72
C ARG A 292 -3.12 3.07 23.35
N SER A 293 -2.06 2.44 22.88
CA SER A 293 -1.51 1.20 23.46
C SER A 293 -0.08 1.37 23.97
N GLY A 294 0.55 2.50 23.66
CA GLY A 294 1.88 2.89 24.11
C GLY A 294 2.15 4.37 23.84
N LEU A 295 3.36 4.83 24.15
CA LEU A 295 3.75 6.24 23.98
C LEU A 295 3.65 6.70 22.52
N HIS A 296 4.03 5.83 21.58
CA HIS A 296 4.04 6.11 20.14
C HIS A 296 3.17 5.12 19.36
N GLU A 297 2.19 4.51 20.02
CA GLU A 297 1.41 3.41 19.46
C GLU A 297 -0.10 3.61 19.63
N LEU A 298 -0.82 3.49 18.53
CA LEU A 298 -2.27 3.33 18.51
C LEU A 298 -2.61 1.86 18.19
N ARG A 299 -3.68 1.35 18.77
CA ARG A 299 -4.23 0.03 18.46
C ARG A 299 -5.67 0.17 18.01
N LEU A 300 -6.05 -0.57 16.97
CA LEU A 300 -7.41 -0.59 16.45
C LEU A 300 -8.06 -1.95 16.66
N TRP A 301 -9.35 -1.95 16.91
CA TRP A 301 -10.16 -3.16 17.04
C TRP A 301 -11.59 -2.91 16.55
N ALA A 302 -12.31 -3.98 16.22
CA ALA A 302 -13.70 -3.90 15.79
C ALA A 302 -14.60 -3.44 16.96
N ALA A 303 -15.54 -2.54 16.67
CA ALA A 303 -16.46 -1.96 17.63
C ALA A 303 -17.59 -2.92 18.04
#